data_AF-A0A0M2KB29-F1
#
_entry.id   AF-A0A0M2KB29-F1
#
_cell.length_a   1.000
_cell.length_b   1.000
_cell.length_c   1.000
_cell.angle_alpha   90.00
_cell.angle_beta   90.00
_cell.angle_gamma   90.00
#
_symmetry.space_group_name_H-M   'P 1'
#
loop_
_entity.id
_entity.type
_entity.pdbx_description
1 polymer ?
#
loop_
_entity_poly.entity_id
_entity_poly.type
_entity_poly.pdbx_seq_one_letter_code
_entity_poly.pdbx_strand_id
1 'polypeptide(L)'
;MFDSEKLKLIRESERLNVKQTAEIVGINYVTYHGYESGKAKMSLESAMKFFKHPQFRKYRDWFMFDETDPAKGQIAPALAHSMQDETTSPR
;
A
#
# COMPACT_ATOMS: atom_id res chain seq x y z
N MET A 1 -9.27 0.27 -9.27
CA MET A 1 -8.75 -1.10 -9.40
C MET A 1 -7.28 -1.16 -8.98
N PHE A 2 -6.46 -0.18 -9.36
CA PHE A 2 -5.06 -0.10 -8.91
C PHE A 2 -4.86 0.06 -7.40
N ASP A 3 -5.72 0.82 -6.70
CA ASP A 3 -5.59 1.06 -5.26
C ASP A 3 -5.64 -0.23 -4.41
N SER A 4 -6.47 -1.19 -4.80
CA SER A 4 -6.63 -2.47 -4.09
C SER A 4 -5.41 -3.36 -4.21
N GLU A 5 -4.77 -3.38 -5.39
CA GLU A 5 -3.54 -4.13 -5.63
C GLU A 5 -2.35 -3.50 -4.90
N LYS A 6 -2.24 -2.16 -4.92
CA LYS A 6 -1.20 -1.44 -4.18
C LYS A 6 -1.27 -1.70 -2.68
N LEU A 7 -2.48 -1.71 -2.10
CA LEU A 7 -2.67 -2.06 -0.68
C LEU A 7 -2.17 -3.49 -0.37
N LYS A 8 -2.51 -4.44 -1.25
CA LYS A 8 -2.09 -5.83 -1.12
C LYS A 8 -0.56 -5.97 -1.17
N LEU A 9 0.10 -5.27 -2.10
CA LEU A 9 1.56 -5.25 -2.23
C LEU A 9 2.26 -4.69 -0.98
N ILE A 10 1.72 -3.61 -0.41
CA ILE A 10 2.20 -3.04 0.86
C ILE A 10 2.10 -4.09 1.97
N ARG A 11 0.92 -4.69 2.15
CA ARG A 11 0.67 -5.68 3.19
C ARG A 11 1.59 -6.90 3.08
N GLU A 12 1.72 -7.44 1.88
CA GLU A 12 2.52 -8.64 1.63
C GLU A 12 4.02 -8.37 1.79
N SER A 13 4.48 -7.17 1.44
CA SER A 13 5.87 -6.75 1.69
C SER A 13 6.18 -6.65 3.18
N GLU A 14 5.19 -6.30 4.00
CA GLU A 14 5.28 -6.30 5.47
C GLU A 14 5.04 -7.69 6.10
N ARG A 15 4.75 -8.72 5.29
CA ARG A 15 4.44 -10.10 5.73
C ARG A 15 3.29 -10.17 6.74
N LEU A 16 2.31 -9.28 6.59
CA LEU A 16 1.14 -9.22 7.46
C LEU A 16 -0.06 -9.91 6.81
N ASN A 17 -0.93 -10.48 7.63
CA ASN A 17 -2.26 -10.88 7.18
C ASN A 17 -3.24 -9.69 7.20
N VAL A 18 -4.39 -9.85 6.53
CA VAL A 18 -5.41 -8.78 6.38
C VAL A 18 -5.93 -8.31 7.74
N LYS A 19 -6.12 -9.25 8.68
CA LYS A 19 -6.63 -8.96 10.02
C LYS A 19 -5.63 -8.16 10.86
N GLN A 20 -4.37 -8.57 10.88
CA GLN A 20 -3.28 -7.86 11.54
C GLN A 20 -3.14 -6.44 11.00
N THR A 21 -3.19 -6.29 9.68
CA THR A 21 -3.07 -4.97 9.06
C THR A 21 -4.22 -4.07 9.49
N ALA A 22 -5.46 -4.58 9.41
CA ALA A 22 -6.65 -3.88 9.85
C ALA A 22 -6.57 -3.44 11.33
N GLU A 23 -6.10 -4.32 12.21
CA GLU A 23 -5.88 -4.03 13.63
C GLU A 23 -4.81 -2.95 13.84
N ILE A 24 -3.66 -3.03 13.17
CA ILE A 24 -2.57 -2.04 13.27
C ILE A 24 -3.04 -0.65 12.82
N VAL A 25 -3.82 -0.57 11.74
CA VAL A 25 -4.29 0.72 11.21
C VAL A 25 -5.57 1.23 11.87
N GLY A 26 -6.18 0.44 12.75
CA GLY A 26 -7.44 0.78 13.42
C GLY A 26 -8.64 0.84 12.47
N ILE A 27 -8.64 0.01 11.42
CA ILE A 27 -9.75 -0.13 10.47
C ILE A 27 -10.43 -1.48 10.74
N ASN A 28 -11.75 -1.55 10.63
CA ASN A 28 -12.45 -2.83 10.76
C ASN A 28 -11.99 -3.82 9.68
N TYR A 29 -11.78 -5.09 10.05
CA TYR A 29 -11.39 -6.16 9.13
C TYR A 29 -12.22 -6.22 7.85
N VAL A 30 -13.55 -6.16 7.95
CA VAL A 30 -14.46 -6.26 6.80
C VAL A 30 -14.25 -5.08 5.85
N THR A 31 -14.07 -3.89 6.42
CA THR A 31 -13.79 -2.66 5.66
C THR A 31 -12.45 -2.74 4.94
N TYR A 32 -11.39 -3.12 5.65
CA TYR A 32 -10.05 -3.25 5.08
C TYR A 32 -9.98 -4.35 4.01
N HIS A 33 -10.59 -5.50 4.28
CA HIS A 33 -10.73 -6.58 3.32
C HIS A 33 -11.51 -6.13 2.07
N GLY A 34 -12.54 -5.30 2.25
CA GLY A 34 -13.29 -4.69 1.15
C GLY A 34 -12.42 -3.80 0.26
N TYR A 35 -11.45 -3.08 0.85
CA TYR A 35 -10.48 -2.28 0.11
C TYR A 35 -9.52 -3.15 -0.70
N GLU A 36 -8.89 -4.16 -0.11
CA GLU A 36 -7.98 -5.07 -0.84
C GLU A 36 -8.71 -5.92 -1.90
N SER A 37 -10.00 -6.22 -1.69
CA SER A 37 -10.80 -6.97 -2.66
C SER A 37 -11.31 -6.10 -3.83
N GLY A 38 -11.07 -4.78 -3.80
CA GLY A 38 -11.61 -3.83 -4.78
C GLY A 38 -13.13 -3.62 -4.69
N LYS A 39 -13.80 -4.20 -3.68
CA LYS A 39 -15.25 -4.03 -3.44
C LYS A 39 -15.59 -2.64 -2.93
N ALA A 40 -14.65 -1.98 -2.28
CA ALA A 40 -14.77 -0.62 -1.79
C ALA A 40 -13.50 0.18 -2.10
N LYS A 41 -13.64 1.47 -2.36
CA LYS A 41 -12.49 2.38 -2.43
C LYS A 41 -12.14 2.87 -1.04
N MET A 42 -10.84 3.00 -0.77
CA MET A 42 -10.36 3.57 0.47
C MET A 42 -10.70 5.06 0.52
N SER A 43 -11.31 5.52 1.61
CA SER A 43 -11.57 6.93 1.83
C SER A 43 -10.28 7.67 2.22
N LEU A 44 -10.23 8.98 2.02
CA LEU A 44 -9.10 9.81 2.46
C LEU A 44 -8.84 9.67 3.97
N GLU A 45 -9.90 9.56 4.78
CA GLU A 45 -9.79 9.34 6.22
C GLU A 45 -9.11 8.01 6.56
N SER A 46 -9.52 6.93 5.89
CA SER A 46 -8.89 5.60 6.04
C SER A 46 -7.44 5.62 5.58
N ALA A 47 -7.14 6.31 4.47
CA ALA A 47 -5.78 6.48 3.98
C ALA A 47 -4.90 7.23 4.99
N MET A 48 -5.42 8.31 5.59
CA MET A 48 -4.70 9.05 6.65
C MET A 48 -4.43 8.16 7.86
N LYS A 49 -5.41 7.34 8.30
CA LYS A 49 -5.20 6.37 9.39
C LYS A 49 -4.13 5.34 9.05
N PHE A 50 -4.17 4.79 7.82
CA PHE A 50 -3.21 3.81 7.33
C PHE A 50 -1.78 4.38 7.30
N PHE A 51 -1.58 5.52 6.61
CA PHE A 51 -0.25 6.13 6.43
C PHE A 51 0.23 6.96 7.63
N LYS A 52 -0.60 7.13 8.67
CA LYS A 52 -0.14 7.68 9.95
C LYS A 52 0.75 6.69 10.69
N HIS A 53 0.57 5.38 10.47
CA HIS A 53 1.39 4.37 11.12
C HIS A 53 2.82 4.35 10.52
N PRO A 54 3.89 4.39 11.35
CA PRO A 54 5.26 4.45 10.85
C PRO A 54 5.63 3.31 9.88
N GLN A 55 5.07 2.12 10.10
CA GLN A 55 5.30 0.94 9.25
C GLN A 55 4.79 1.15 7.82
N PHE A 56 3.71 1.90 7.64
CA PHE A 56 3.10 2.11 6.32
C PHE A 56 3.40 3.48 5.72
N ARG A 57 3.78 4.46 6.54
CA ARG A 57 4.08 5.85 6.12
C ARG A 57 5.08 5.94 4.98
N LYS A 58 6.05 5.03 4.92
CA LYS A 58 7.08 4.94 3.86
C LYS A 58 6.52 4.60 2.47
N TYR A 59 5.29 4.10 2.38
CA TYR A 59 4.64 3.76 1.11
C TYR A 59 3.68 4.83 0.61
N ARG A 60 3.55 5.96 1.32
CA ARG A 60 2.53 6.98 1.04
C ARG A 60 2.71 7.58 -0.35
N ASP A 61 3.92 8.03 -0.67
CA ASP A 61 4.17 8.75 -1.92
C ASP A 61 4.08 7.80 -3.12
N TRP A 62 4.54 6.55 -2.94
CA TRP A 62 4.36 5.49 -3.93
C TRP A 62 2.87 5.14 -4.15
N PHE A 63 2.09 5.07 -3.06
CA PHE A 63 0.67 4.75 -3.17
C PHE A 63 -0.11 5.84 -3.88
N MET A 64 0.13 7.11 -3.52
CA MET A 64 -0.65 8.26 -3.98
C MET A 64 -0.18 8.82 -5.33
N PHE A 65 1.12 8.80 -5.61
CA PHE A 65 1.74 9.50 -6.74
C PHE A 65 2.61 8.59 -7.63
N ASP A 66 2.76 7.30 -7.28
CA ASP A 66 3.72 6.39 -7.93
C ASP A 66 5.18 6.87 -7.87
N GLU A 67 5.49 7.75 -6.91
CA GLU A 67 6.82 8.31 -6.69
C GLU A 67 7.53 7.62 -5.53
N THR A 68 8.86 7.51 -5.60
CA THR A 68 9.69 7.04 -4.49
C THR A 68 10.84 8.02 -4.25
N ASP A 69 11.16 8.24 -2.97
CA ASP A 69 12.29 9.06 -2.54
C ASP A 69 13.01 8.33 -1.40
N PRO A 70 13.95 7.43 -1.73
CA PRO A 70 14.70 6.66 -0.73
C PRO A 70 15.46 7.55 0.26
N ALA A 71 15.88 8.76 -0.15
CA ALA A 71 16.59 9.70 0.72
C ALA A 71 15.67 10.26 1.84
N LYS A 72 14.36 10.33 1.59
CA LYS A 72 13.35 10.69 2.59
C LYS A 72 12.67 9.48 3.25
N GLY A 73 13.14 8.27 2.95
CA GLY A 73 12.54 7.02 3.45
C GLY A 73 11.19 6.69 2.83
N GLN A 74 10.85 7.27 1.67
CA GLN A 74 9.66 6.92 0.88
C GLN A 74 10.07 5.91 -0.17
N ILE A 75 9.57 4.68 -0.07
CA ILE A 75 10.00 3.56 -0.91
C ILE A 75 8.80 2.84 -1.48
N ALA A 76 8.99 2.13 -2.59
CA ALA A 76 8.01 1.17 -3.06
C ALA A 76 8.07 -0.10 -2.19
N PRO A 77 6.96 -0.84 -2.05
CA PRO A 77 6.96 -2.19 -1.48
C PRO A 77 7.91 -3.09 -2.27
N ALA A 78 8.63 -4.00 -1.60
CA ALA A 78 9.58 -4.89 -2.27
C ALA A 78 8.92 -5.71 -3.40
N LEU A 79 7.65 -6.10 -3.19
CA LEU A 79 6.87 -6.85 -4.18
C LEU A 79 6.35 -6.00 -5.34
N ALA A 80 6.37 -4.67 -5.23
CA ALA A 80 5.97 -3.78 -6.33
C ALA A 80 7.00 -3.79 -7.47
N HIS A 81 8.28 -4.01 -7.15
CA HIS A 81 9.33 -4.10 -8.16
C HIS A 81 9.17 -5.29 -9.11
N SER A 82 8.57 -6.39 -8.64
CA SER A 82 8.26 -7.55 -9.49
C SER A 82 7.16 -7.29 -10.53
N MET A 83 6.39 -6.21 -10.37
CA MET A 83 5.38 -5.80 -11.36
C MET A 83 5.90 -4.76 -12.37
N GLN A 84 7.04 -4.10 -12.10
CA GLN A 84 7.58 -3.04 -12.95
C GLN A 84 8.56 -3.53 -14.04
N ASP A 85 8.88 -4.82 -14.09
CA ASP A 85 9.83 -5.39 -15.07
C ASP A 85 9.32 -5.40 -16.54
N GLU A 86 8.10 -4.91 -16.83
CA GLU A 86 7.62 -4.81 -18.22
C GLU A 86 7.85 -3.45 -18.89
N THR A 87 8.37 -2.41 -18.23
CA THR A 87 8.56 -1.13 -18.95
C THR A 87 9.67 -0.26 -18.38
N THR A 88 10.91 -0.56 -18.74
CA THR A 88 11.94 0.44 -19.12
C THR A 88 13.24 -0.25 -19.50
N SER A 89 13.31 -0.75 -20.73
CA SER A 89 14.60 -0.95 -21.41
C SER A 89 14.68 0.05 -22.57
N PRO A 90 15.37 1.19 -22.40
CA PRO A 90 15.80 1.98 -23.53
C PRO A 90 17.13 1.38 -24.03
N ARG A 91 17.07 0.83 -25.25
CA ARG A 91 18.25 0.53 -26.07
C ARG A 91 18.74 1.80 -26.76
#